data_AF-A0A927GD87-F1
#
_entry.id   AF-A0A927GD87-F1
#
_cell.length_a   1.000
_cell.length_b   1.000
_cell.length_c   1.000
_cell.angle_alpha   90.00
_cell.angle_beta   90.00
_cell.angle_gamma   90.00
#
_symmetry.space_group_name_H-M   'P 1'
#
loop_
_entity.id
_entity.type
_entity.pdbx_description
1 polymer ?
#
loop_
_entity_poly.entity_id
_entity_poly.type
_entity_poly.pdbx_seq_one_letter_code
_entity_poly.pdbx_strand_id
1 'polypeptide(L)'
;MKTFTNKFVWSFYGLCLVLLVYACRNQDAEPLAPFTFDSLKELALPSLRVSAPPPVTVTPATITQSSQASQVKSGIASIPSMGSVPPVVTQAVANMSAALAAAGVSAESLNSSFTTQVINTLNSGGTLPTPLQATINNLVANPVLQPYFVTVTYPKVNGQTIGPTTTSIVGPGTVSSIAVPISISAIQYPSNGDPCFKQANDLYDAKIFGLEGDRQNQAAQVEATYTQAKASAEADVPGCVNGKLSEYNTLVTQANQALTTSLNDLNSAQATLGPTNYNVLKAFLYTLYAQQIQLYFSLRAAEFNTCAITSTIKVASAKFARDTDINTINSNFNATIRQAQRIVLQLFDSCHNQGTGN
;
A
#
# COMPACT_ATOMS: atom_id res chain seq x y z
N MET A 1 -59.41 95.24 -26.90
CA MET A 1 -59.18 94.05 -26.06
C MET A 1 -59.49 92.81 -26.90
N LYS A 2 -58.48 91.99 -27.23
CA LYS A 2 -58.66 90.72 -27.94
C LYS A 2 -58.67 89.58 -26.93
N THR A 3 -59.81 88.91 -26.80
CA THR A 3 -60.02 87.75 -25.94
C THR A 3 -59.32 86.53 -26.54
N PHE A 4 -58.21 86.11 -25.94
CA PHE A 4 -57.58 84.83 -26.27
C PHE A 4 -58.43 83.68 -25.74
N THR A 5 -58.71 82.73 -26.61
CA THR A 5 -59.63 81.61 -26.44
C THR A 5 -59.04 80.52 -25.55
N ASN A 6 -59.86 80.07 -24.60
CA ASN A 6 -59.59 79.11 -23.50
C ASN A 6 -59.24 77.66 -23.94
N LYS A 7 -58.91 77.43 -25.22
CA LYS A 7 -58.61 76.09 -25.77
C LYS A 7 -57.13 75.70 -25.62
N PHE A 8 -56.23 76.67 -25.51
CA PHE A 8 -54.79 76.40 -25.40
C PHE A 8 -54.38 75.82 -24.03
N VAL A 9 -55.10 76.21 -22.98
CA VAL A 9 -54.83 75.78 -21.60
C VAL A 9 -55.11 74.29 -21.40
N TRP A 10 -56.18 73.76 -22.01
CA TRP A 10 -56.54 72.34 -21.90
C TRP A 10 -55.60 71.39 -22.64
N SER A 11 -55.05 71.80 -23.79
CA SER A 11 -54.05 71.02 -24.52
C SER A 11 -52.71 70.93 -23.77
N PHE A 12 -52.35 71.98 -23.01
CA PHE A 12 -51.12 71.99 -22.23
C PHE A 12 -51.18 71.04 -21.03
N TYR A 13 -52.31 70.98 -20.32
CA TYR A 13 -52.52 70.02 -19.23
C TYR A 13 -52.55 68.55 -19.71
N GLY A 14 -53.13 68.29 -20.90
CA GLY A 14 -53.08 66.96 -21.51
C GLY A 14 -51.67 66.52 -21.87
N LEU A 15 -50.84 67.43 -22.41
CA LEU A 15 -49.45 67.12 -22.75
C LEU A 15 -48.57 66.89 -21.52
N CYS A 16 -48.75 67.68 -20.45
CA CYS A 16 -48.03 67.49 -19.19
C CYS A 16 -48.37 66.16 -18.50
N LEU A 17 -49.62 65.69 -18.60
CA LEU A 17 -50.02 64.40 -18.04
C LEU A 17 -49.45 63.22 -18.83
N VAL A 18 -49.40 63.33 -20.17
CA VAL A 18 -48.73 62.31 -21.02
C VAL A 18 -47.22 62.29 -20.77
N LEU A 19 -46.57 63.45 -20.56
CA LEU A 19 -45.15 63.53 -20.23
C LEU A 19 -44.83 62.97 -18.83
N LEU A 20 -45.70 63.15 -17.83
CA LEU A 20 -45.55 62.54 -16.51
C LEU A 20 -45.71 61.01 -16.57
N VAL A 21 -46.65 60.49 -17.36
CA VAL A 21 -46.81 59.04 -17.55
C VAL A 21 -45.66 58.44 -18.37
N TYR A 22 -45.11 59.19 -19.33
CA TYR A 22 -43.94 58.78 -20.11
C TYR A 22 -42.63 58.84 -19.29
N ALA A 23 -42.51 59.78 -18.35
CA ALA A 23 -41.39 59.86 -17.41
C ALA A 23 -41.46 58.81 -16.28
N CYS A 24 -42.66 58.32 -15.92
CA CYS A 24 -42.84 57.16 -15.05
C CYS A 24 -42.71 55.82 -15.79
N ARG A 25 -42.56 55.83 -17.12
CA ARG A 25 -42.21 54.62 -17.86
C ARG A 25 -40.72 54.41 -17.68
N ASN A 26 -40.33 53.55 -16.73
CA ASN A 26 -38.95 53.10 -16.55
C ASN A 26 -38.37 52.67 -17.91
N GLN A 27 -37.62 53.56 -18.57
CA GLN A 27 -36.93 53.25 -19.82
C GLN A 27 -35.69 52.39 -19.58
N ASP A 28 -35.27 52.28 -18.31
CA ASP A 28 -34.16 51.42 -17.85
C ASP A 28 -34.63 50.12 -17.19
N ALA A 29 -35.94 49.81 -17.21
CA ALA A 29 -36.38 48.47 -16.85
C ALA A 29 -35.98 47.52 -17.99
N GLU A 30 -34.85 46.82 -17.81
CA GLU A 30 -34.58 45.63 -18.59
C GLU A 30 -35.87 44.78 -18.63
N PRO A 31 -36.35 44.35 -19.81
CA PRO A 31 -37.52 43.48 -19.87
C PRO A 31 -37.24 42.28 -18.98
N LEU A 32 -38.14 42.04 -18.01
CA LEU A 32 -38.05 40.91 -17.08
C LEU A 32 -37.77 39.65 -17.91
N ALA A 33 -36.55 39.12 -17.81
CA ALA A 33 -36.19 37.90 -18.50
C ALA A 33 -37.16 36.80 -18.05
N PRO A 34 -37.68 35.96 -18.97
CA PRO A 34 -38.61 34.91 -18.60
C PRO A 34 -38.00 34.04 -17.51
N PHE A 35 -38.75 33.89 -16.42
CA PHE A 35 -38.32 33.13 -15.26
C PHE A 35 -38.28 31.65 -15.58
N THR A 36 -37.10 31.04 -15.48
CA THR A 36 -36.90 29.61 -15.70
C THR A 36 -36.27 28.97 -14.48
N PHE A 37 -36.89 27.90 -13.99
CA PHE A 37 -36.34 27.07 -12.92
C PHE A 37 -35.21 26.14 -13.38
N ASP A 38 -34.84 26.19 -14.66
CA ASP A 38 -34.05 25.16 -15.32
C ASP A 38 -32.62 25.08 -14.77
N SER A 39 -32.01 26.21 -14.39
CA SER A 39 -30.69 26.24 -13.75
C SER A 39 -30.63 25.45 -12.44
N LEU A 40 -31.73 25.40 -11.68
CA LEU A 40 -31.82 24.59 -10.45
C LEU A 40 -32.12 23.12 -10.77
N LYS A 41 -32.92 22.85 -11.81
CA LYS A 41 -33.21 21.48 -12.27
C LYS A 41 -31.97 20.78 -12.82
N GLU A 42 -31.13 21.49 -13.55
CA GLU A 42 -29.92 20.97 -14.22
C GLU A 42 -28.71 20.81 -13.27
N LEU A 43 -28.78 21.36 -12.06
CA LEU A 43 -27.68 21.26 -11.10
C LEU A 43 -27.38 19.79 -10.78
N ALA A 44 -26.13 19.35 -10.84
CA ALA A 44 -25.77 17.96 -10.55
C ALA A 44 -24.43 17.91 -9.84
N LEU A 45 -24.20 16.85 -9.06
CA LEU A 45 -22.86 16.57 -8.60
C LEU A 45 -21.98 16.17 -9.79
N PRO A 46 -20.70 16.61 -9.82
CA PRO A 46 -19.72 16.06 -10.75
C PRO A 46 -19.70 14.52 -10.67
N SER A 47 -19.48 13.88 -11.82
CA SER A 47 -19.36 12.42 -11.89
C SER A 47 -18.20 11.94 -11.00
N LEU A 48 -18.45 10.90 -10.21
CA LEU A 48 -17.42 10.26 -9.41
C LEU A 48 -16.37 9.59 -10.30
N ARG A 49 -15.10 9.77 -9.93
CA ARG A 49 -14.00 8.91 -10.37
C ARG A 49 -13.42 8.23 -9.15
N VAL A 50 -13.62 6.93 -9.02
CA VAL A 50 -12.98 6.14 -7.96
C VAL A 50 -11.49 6.01 -8.28
N SER A 51 -10.65 6.47 -7.37
CA SER A 51 -9.21 6.42 -7.52
C SER A 51 -8.68 5.01 -7.25
N ALA A 52 -7.76 4.54 -8.09
CA ALA A 52 -7.06 3.30 -7.81
C ALA A 52 -6.09 3.48 -6.62
N PRO A 53 -5.97 2.48 -5.72
CA PRO A 53 -4.94 2.50 -4.68
C PRO A 53 -3.53 2.61 -5.29
N PRO A 54 -2.60 3.35 -4.66
CA PRO A 54 -1.19 3.30 -5.05
C PRO A 54 -0.66 1.85 -5.10
N PRO A 55 0.10 1.48 -6.15
CA PRO A 55 0.58 0.11 -6.28
C PRO A 55 1.60 -0.24 -5.19
N VAL A 56 1.54 -1.48 -4.72
CA VAL A 56 2.52 -2.04 -3.78
C VAL A 56 3.49 -2.93 -4.53
N THR A 57 4.78 -2.62 -4.46
CA THR A 57 5.84 -3.37 -5.14
C THR A 57 6.56 -4.29 -4.17
N VAL A 58 6.80 -5.53 -4.58
CA VAL A 58 7.54 -6.52 -3.80
C VAL A 58 8.76 -6.98 -4.62
N THR A 59 9.95 -6.87 -4.03
CA THR A 59 11.17 -7.48 -4.56
C THR A 59 11.44 -8.77 -3.77
N PRO A 60 11.47 -9.95 -4.42
CA PRO A 60 11.73 -11.22 -3.74
C PRO A 60 13.12 -11.27 -3.08
N ALA A 61 13.27 -12.12 -2.08
CA ALA A 61 14.59 -12.51 -1.61
C ALA A 61 15.40 -13.22 -2.71
N THR A 62 16.72 -13.19 -2.59
CA THR A 62 17.61 -14.00 -3.42
C THR A 62 18.55 -14.81 -2.55
N ILE A 63 18.87 -16.02 -3.00
CA ILE A 63 19.82 -16.93 -2.36
C ILE A 63 20.92 -17.20 -3.40
N THR A 64 22.14 -16.80 -3.11
CA THR A 64 23.30 -17.03 -3.97
C THR A 64 24.18 -18.10 -3.34
N GLN A 65 24.25 -19.26 -4.00
CA GLN A 65 25.11 -20.36 -3.57
C GLN A 65 26.59 -20.00 -3.78
N SER A 66 27.46 -20.47 -2.88
CA SER A 66 28.91 -20.29 -3.04
C SER A 66 29.45 -21.23 -4.12
N SER A 67 30.12 -20.64 -5.11
CA SER A 67 30.88 -21.39 -6.13
C SER A 67 32.08 -22.11 -5.50
N GLN A 68 32.75 -21.51 -4.52
CA GLN A 68 33.90 -22.14 -3.83
C GLN A 68 33.47 -23.34 -3.00
N ALA A 69 32.35 -23.27 -2.26
CA ALA A 69 31.84 -24.44 -1.54
C ALA A 69 31.45 -25.57 -2.50
N SER A 70 30.82 -25.24 -3.64
CA SER A 70 30.50 -26.22 -4.68
C SER A 70 31.76 -26.89 -5.23
N GLN A 71 32.81 -26.12 -5.54
CA GLN A 71 34.09 -26.65 -6.01
C GLN A 71 34.78 -27.54 -4.97
N VAL A 72 34.73 -27.20 -3.69
CA VAL A 72 35.26 -28.05 -2.61
C VAL A 72 34.49 -29.36 -2.53
N LYS A 73 33.16 -29.33 -2.55
CA LYS A 73 32.33 -30.55 -2.52
C LYS A 73 32.62 -31.47 -3.71
N SER A 74 32.67 -30.93 -4.93
CA SER A 74 33.06 -31.69 -6.12
C SER A 74 34.50 -32.21 -6.03
N GLY A 75 35.41 -31.41 -5.47
CA GLY A 75 36.79 -31.81 -5.21
C GLY A 75 36.86 -33.02 -4.28
N ILE A 76 36.12 -33.01 -3.16
CA ILE A 76 36.04 -34.13 -2.20
C ILE A 76 35.54 -35.39 -2.92
N ALA A 77 34.45 -35.29 -3.68
CA ALA A 77 33.86 -36.42 -4.41
C ALA A 77 34.81 -37.05 -5.46
N SER A 78 35.76 -36.27 -5.99
CA SER A 78 36.75 -36.75 -6.97
C SER A 78 37.96 -37.47 -6.37
N ILE A 79 38.22 -37.33 -5.05
CA ILE A 79 39.41 -37.92 -4.41
C ILE A 79 39.49 -39.45 -4.59
N PRO A 80 38.42 -40.23 -4.37
CA PRO A 80 38.50 -41.68 -4.50
C PRO A 80 38.90 -42.18 -5.90
N SER A 81 38.52 -41.45 -6.96
CA SER A 81 38.87 -41.81 -8.33
C SER A 81 40.24 -41.25 -8.77
N MET A 82 40.62 -40.07 -8.26
CA MET A 82 41.91 -39.45 -8.58
C MET A 82 43.08 -40.00 -7.76
N GLY A 83 42.81 -40.60 -6.60
CA GLY A 83 43.84 -41.07 -5.66
C GLY A 83 44.71 -39.95 -5.06
N SER A 84 44.33 -38.69 -5.25
CA SER A 84 45.07 -37.50 -4.80
C SER A 84 44.09 -36.39 -4.37
N VAL A 85 44.57 -35.48 -3.51
CA VAL A 85 43.75 -34.38 -2.97
C VAL A 85 43.82 -33.15 -3.90
N PRO A 86 42.70 -32.69 -4.48
CA PRO A 86 42.70 -31.50 -5.33
C PRO A 86 43.12 -30.23 -4.59
N PRO A 87 43.79 -29.26 -5.25
CA PRO A 87 44.25 -28.02 -4.61
C PRO A 87 43.14 -27.21 -3.92
N VAL A 88 41.93 -27.20 -4.48
CA VAL A 88 40.78 -26.51 -3.88
C VAL A 88 40.38 -27.10 -2.52
N VAL A 89 40.54 -28.41 -2.34
CA VAL A 89 40.27 -29.11 -1.08
C VAL A 89 41.37 -28.80 -0.08
N THR A 90 42.64 -28.84 -0.50
CA THR A 90 43.79 -28.45 0.35
C THR A 90 43.67 -27.01 0.85
N GLN A 91 43.27 -26.07 -0.01
CA GLN A 91 43.05 -24.69 0.39
C GLN A 91 41.89 -24.55 1.39
N ALA A 92 40.79 -25.28 1.19
CA ALA A 92 39.67 -25.28 2.14
C ALA A 92 40.08 -25.85 3.51
N VAL A 93 40.91 -26.88 3.55
CA VAL A 93 41.50 -27.41 4.81
C VAL A 93 42.33 -26.33 5.51
N ALA A 94 43.21 -25.64 4.79
CA ALA A 94 44.05 -24.60 5.36
C ALA A 94 43.21 -23.44 5.92
N ASN A 95 42.22 -22.99 5.15
CA ASN A 95 41.30 -21.92 5.53
C ASN A 95 40.46 -22.30 6.76
N MET A 96 39.90 -23.51 6.79
CA MET A 96 39.13 -23.99 7.94
C MET A 96 40.01 -24.19 9.17
N SER A 97 41.22 -24.72 9.03
CA SER A 97 42.16 -24.89 10.15
C SER A 97 42.54 -23.55 10.78
N ALA A 98 42.81 -22.54 9.94
CA ALA A 98 43.08 -21.19 10.42
C ALA A 98 41.87 -20.58 11.15
N ALA A 99 40.65 -20.79 10.63
CA ALA A 99 39.42 -20.32 11.27
C ALA A 99 39.13 -21.03 12.60
N LEU A 100 39.33 -22.34 12.68
CA LEU A 100 39.19 -23.15 13.90
C LEU A 100 40.20 -22.71 14.98
N ALA A 101 41.46 -22.49 14.59
CA ALA A 101 42.48 -21.98 15.49
C ALA A 101 42.13 -20.59 16.02
N ALA A 102 41.68 -19.67 15.15
CA ALA A 102 41.22 -18.34 15.55
C ALA A 102 39.99 -18.38 16.47
N ALA A 103 39.11 -19.37 16.30
CA ALA A 103 37.95 -19.59 17.16
C ALA A 103 38.29 -20.33 18.48
N GLY A 104 39.52 -20.85 18.62
CA GLY A 104 39.94 -21.62 19.80
C GLY A 104 39.25 -22.98 19.93
N VAL A 105 38.84 -23.60 18.82
CA VAL A 105 38.08 -24.87 18.80
C VAL A 105 38.77 -25.89 17.90
N SER A 106 38.85 -27.16 18.33
CA SER A 106 39.34 -28.25 17.47
C SER A 106 38.28 -28.80 16.54
N ALA A 107 38.69 -29.34 15.39
CA ALA A 107 37.77 -29.96 14.44
C ALA A 107 36.98 -31.12 15.07
N GLU A 108 37.63 -31.94 15.89
CA GLU A 108 37.04 -33.08 16.60
C GLU A 108 35.95 -32.63 17.59
N SER A 109 36.21 -31.57 18.36
CA SER A 109 35.24 -31.02 19.32
C SER A 109 34.03 -30.41 18.62
N LEU A 110 34.23 -29.80 17.45
CA LEU A 110 33.11 -29.29 16.65
C LEU A 110 32.29 -30.45 16.08
N ASN A 111 32.96 -31.45 15.49
CA ASN A 111 32.31 -32.63 14.91
C ASN A 111 31.47 -33.40 15.93
N SER A 112 31.95 -33.57 17.16
CA SER A 112 31.20 -34.28 18.22
C SER A 112 29.97 -33.50 18.70
N SER A 113 29.95 -32.18 18.52
CA SER A 113 28.81 -31.33 18.88
C SER A 113 27.65 -31.46 17.87
N PHE A 114 27.92 -31.87 16.63
CA PHE A 114 26.90 -32.12 15.60
C PHE A 114 26.30 -33.54 15.71
N THR A 115 25.61 -33.78 16.82
CA THR A 115 24.83 -35.02 17.00
C THR A 115 23.60 -35.06 16.08
N THR A 116 23.03 -36.25 15.88
CA THR A 116 21.76 -36.40 15.14
C THR A 116 20.65 -35.51 15.72
N GLN A 117 20.61 -35.36 17.05
CA GLN A 117 19.64 -34.48 17.70
C GLN A 117 19.86 -33.01 17.33
N VAL A 118 21.11 -32.55 17.30
CA VAL A 118 21.44 -31.16 16.89
C VAL A 118 21.07 -30.91 15.43
N ILE A 119 21.36 -31.86 14.54
CA ILE A 119 20.98 -31.78 13.13
C ILE A 119 19.45 -31.74 12.98
N ASN A 120 18.72 -32.58 13.71
CA ASN A 120 17.26 -32.59 13.69
C ASN A 120 16.66 -31.29 14.24
N THR A 121 17.20 -30.74 15.33
CA THR A 121 16.80 -29.45 15.88
C THR A 121 17.04 -28.33 14.88
N LEU A 122 18.18 -28.34 14.19
CA LEU A 122 18.49 -27.35 13.17
C LEU A 122 17.50 -27.47 11.99
N ASN A 123 17.15 -28.69 11.56
CA ASN A 123 16.20 -28.94 10.47
C ASN A 123 14.76 -28.51 10.78
N SER A 124 14.38 -28.47 12.06
CA SER A 124 13.07 -27.98 12.48
C SER A 124 13.04 -26.47 12.77
N GLY A 125 14.17 -25.77 12.59
CA GLY A 125 14.29 -24.33 12.84
C GLY A 125 14.55 -23.97 14.29
N GLY A 126 14.93 -24.95 15.11
CA GLY A 126 15.42 -24.71 16.47
C GLY A 126 16.80 -24.07 16.50
N THR A 127 17.19 -23.60 17.67
CA THR A 127 18.51 -23.01 17.90
C THR A 127 19.55 -24.10 18.17
N LEU A 128 20.81 -23.85 17.78
CA LEU A 128 21.92 -24.67 18.23
C LEU A 128 22.12 -24.47 19.74
N PRO A 129 22.66 -25.47 20.46
CA PRO A 129 23.11 -25.26 21.84
C PRO A 129 24.01 -24.03 21.93
N THR A 130 23.83 -23.18 22.94
CA THR A 130 24.51 -21.87 23.04
C THR A 130 26.01 -21.91 22.77
N PRO A 131 26.80 -22.85 23.33
CA PRO A 131 28.24 -22.93 23.04
C PRO A 131 28.53 -23.23 21.56
N LEU A 132 27.76 -24.13 20.95
CA LEU A 132 27.90 -24.46 19.53
C LEU A 132 27.48 -23.28 18.65
N GLN A 133 26.39 -22.59 19.00
CA GLN A 133 25.95 -21.39 18.27
C GLN A 133 27.04 -20.31 18.28
N ALA A 134 27.69 -20.06 19.42
CA ALA A 134 28.79 -19.10 19.52
C ALA A 134 29.96 -19.48 18.62
N THR A 135 30.37 -20.76 18.62
CA THR A 135 31.42 -21.27 17.74
C THR A 135 31.05 -21.11 16.26
N ILE A 136 29.84 -21.49 15.86
CA ILE A 136 29.37 -21.34 14.47
C ILE A 136 29.33 -19.86 14.09
N ASN A 137 28.84 -18.96 14.95
CA ASN A 137 28.85 -17.53 14.67
C ASN A 137 30.28 -16.99 14.46
N ASN A 138 31.25 -17.42 15.28
CA ASN A 138 32.65 -17.02 15.13
C ASN A 138 33.26 -17.54 13.81
N LEU A 139 32.98 -18.79 13.44
CA LEU A 139 33.44 -19.38 12.18
C LEU A 139 32.79 -18.70 10.97
N VAL A 140 31.48 -18.42 11.06
CA VAL A 140 30.75 -17.71 10.01
C VAL A 140 31.29 -16.29 9.86
N ALA A 141 31.56 -15.58 10.94
CA ALA A 141 32.14 -14.23 10.89
C ALA A 141 33.60 -14.18 10.40
N ASN A 142 34.27 -15.33 10.27
CA ASN A 142 35.67 -15.37 9.85
C ASN A 142 35.83 -14.95 8.37
N PRO A 143 36.62 -13.91 8.04
CA PRO A 143 36.77 -13.41 6.67
C PRO A 143 37.31 -14.44 5.68
N VAL A 144 38.12 -15.40 6.14
CA VAL A 144 38.71 -16.44 5.29
C VAL A 144 37.65 -17.44 4.84
N LEU A 145 36.59 -17.64 5.63
CA LEU A 145 35.50 -18.55 5.31
C LEU A 145 34.35 -17.90 4.54
N GLN A 146 34.23 -16.57 4.55
CA GLN A 146 33.18 -15.82 3.85
C GLN A 146 32.91 -16.26 2.40
N PRO A 147 33.93 -16.51 1.56
CA PRO A 147 33.69 -16.91 0.17
C PRO A 147 32.97 -18.26 0.03
N TYR A 148 33.08 -19.15 1.04
CA TYR A 148 32.43 -20.46 1.02
C TYR A 148 30.95 -20.43 1.45
N PHE A 149 30.47 -19.33 2.04
CA PHE A 149 29.12 -19.27 2.59
C PHE A 149 28.09 -18.84 1.55
N VAL A 150 26.85 -19.29 1.77
CA VAL A 150 25.69 -18.81 1.01
C VAL A 150 25.44 -17.36 1.38
N THR A 151 25.17 -16.51 0.38
CA THR A 151 24.78 -15.12 0.60
C THR A 151 23.32 -14.91 0.22
N VAL A 152 22.67 -13.94 0.86
CA VAL A 152 21.25 -13.69 0.67
C VAL A 152 20.96 -12.20 0.60
N THR A 153 19.94 -11.84 -0.17
CA THR A 153 19.30 -10.52 -0.06
C THR A 153 17.91 -10.69 0.53
N TYR A 154 17.59 -9.89 1.55
CA TYR A 154 16.25 -9.87 2.12
C TYR A 154 15.23 -9.28 1.12
N PRO A 155 13.96 -9.70 1.21
CA PRO A 155 12.89 -9.16 0.38
C PRO A 155 12.68 -7.67 0.67
N LYS A 156 12.05 -6.96 -0.26
CA LYS A 156 11.70 -5.54 -0.11
C LYS A 156 10.23 -5.30 -0.42
N VAL A 157 9.59 -4.41 0.33
CA VAL A 157 8.27 -3.87 0.01
C VAL A 157 8.40 -2.37 -0.18
N ASN A 158 7.99 -1.86 -1.35
CA ASN A 158 8.18 -0.45 -1.74
C ASN A 158 9.62 0.05 -1.53
N GLY A 159 10.60 -0.78 -1.90
CA GLY A 159 12.02 -0.47 -1.78
C GLY A 159 12.61 -0.58 -0.36
N GLN A 160 11.78 -0.78 0.68
CA GLN A 160 12.23 -0.95 2.06
C GLN A 160 12.51 -2.43 2.36
N THR A 161 13.70 -2.73 2.89
CA THR A 161 14.13 -4.09 3.24
C THR A 161 13.33 -4.65 4.41
N ILE A 162 12.84 -5.89 4.25
CA ILE A 162 12.10 -6.62 5.27
C ILE A 162 12.98 -7.72 5.84
N GLY A 163 13.41 -7.56 7.09
CA GLY A 163 14.16 -8.57 7.82
C GLY A 163 13.28 -9.49 8.66
N PRO A 164 13.89 -10.47 9.34
CA PRO A 164 13.18 -11.43 10.19
C PRO A 164 12.45 -10.79 11.37
N THR A 165 12.82 -9.57 11.76
CA THR A 165 12.23 -8.80 12.87
C THR A 165 11.45 -7.57 12.42
N THR A 166 11.35 -7.30 11.11
CA THR A 166 10.61 -6.15 10.60
C THR A 166 9.12 -6.37 10.80
N THR A 167 8.47 -5.50 11.59
CA THR A 167 7.03 -5.57 11.90
C THR A 167 6.20 -4.54 11.14
N SER A 168 6.82 -3.47 10.65
CA SER A 168 6.15 -2.42 9.86
C SER A 168 7.14 -1.67 8.97
N ILE A 169 6.60 -0.96 7.97
CA ILE A 169 7.34 -0.04 7.12
C ILE A 169 6.52 1.24 6.89
N VAL A 170 7.16 2.28 6.37
CA VAL A 170 6.45 3.52 5.99
C VAL A 170 5.45 3.23 4.87
N GLY A 171 4.18 3.52 5.14
CA GLY A 171 3.08 3.35 4.20
C GLY A 171 2.86 4.55 3.28
N PRO A 172 1.75 4.54 2.52
CA PRO A 172 1.31 5.75 1.83
C PRO A 172 1.02 6.85 2.86
N GLY A 173 1.04 8.11 2.41
CA GLY A 173 0.66 9.25 3.25
C GLY A 173 -0.76 9.12 3.80
N THR A 174 -1.13 10.06 4.67
CA THR A 174 -2.49 10.18 5.20
C THR A 174 -3.18 11.40 4.61
N VAL A 175 -4.50 11.34 4.46
CA VAL A 175 -5.30 12.53 4.16
C VAL A 175 -5.47 13.29 5.47
N SER A 176 -4.90 14.50 5.54
CA SER A 176 -4.81 15.30 6.78
C SER A 176 -6.15 15.78 7.32
N SER A 177 -7.12 16.00 6.43
CA SER A 177 -8.49 16.37 6.78
C SER A 177 -9.45 15.95 5.67
N ILE A 178 -10.63 15.50 6.06
CA ILE A 178 -11.73 15.21 5.14
C ILE A 178 -12.75 16.34 5.29
N ALA A 179 -13.15 16.95 4.17
CA ALA A 179 -14.18 17.97 4.15
C ALA A 179 -15.47 17.45 4.79
N VAL A 180 -16.01 18.20 5.74
CA VAL A 180 -17.30 17.90 6.36
C VAL A 180 -18.41 18.36 5.40
N PRO A 181 -19.35 17.49 5.02
CA PRO A 181 -20.45 17.90 4.15
C PRO A 181 -21.33 18.92 4.86
N ILE A 182 -21.81 19.94 4.13
CA ILE A 182 -22.75 20.94 4.64
C ILE A 182 -24.04 20.22 5.05
N SER A 183 -24.49 20.45 6.29
CA SER A 183 -25.78 19.95 6.75
C SER A 183 -26.89 20.70 6.02
N ILE A 184 -27.77 19.95 5.37
CA ILE A 184 -28.95 20.50 4.70
C ILE A 184 -30.09 20.58 5.72
N SER A 185 -30.71 21.75 5.83
CA SER A 185 -31.97 21.95 6.53
C SER A 185 -32.98 22.56 5.58
N ALA A 186 -34.22 22.05 5.60
CA ALA A 186 -35.32 22.64 4.84
C ALA A 186 -35.51 24.12 5.23
N ILE A 187 -35.79 24.95 4.24
CA ILE A 187 -36.08 26.37 4.48
C ILE A 187 -37.50 26.48 5.02
N GLN A 188 -37.66 26.95 6.26
CA GLN A 188 -38.98 27.20 6.82
C GLN A 188 -39.60 28.43 6.16
N TYR A 189 -40.50 28.20 5.22
CA TYR A 189 -41.26 29.26 4.56
C TYR A 189 -42.61 29.47 5.27
N PRO A 190 -43.04 30.71 5.56
CA PRO A 190 -44.34 30.97 6.16
C PRO A 190 -45.47 30.48 5.24
N SER A 191 -46.45 29.77 5.81
CA SER A 191 -47.57 29.15 5.08
C SER A 191 -48.43 30.13 4.26
N ASN A 192 -48.26 31.44 4.49
CA ASN A 192 -49.03 32.52 3.85
C ASN A 192 -48.19 33.32 2.83
N GLY A 193 -47.00 32.85 2.45
CA GLY A 193 -46.15 33.58 1.52
C GLY A 193 -46.49 33.37 0.04
N ASP A 194 -45.82 34.13 -0.81
CA ASP A 194 -46.04 34.20 -2.26
C ASP A 194 -45.79 32.84 -2.97
N PRO A 195 -46.71 32.40 -3.86
CA PRO A 195 -46.59 31.12 -4.59
C PRO A 195 -45.27 30.92 -5.34
N CYS A 196 -44.66 31.97 -5.89
CA CYS A 196 -43.39 31.92 -6.61
C CYS A 196 -42.25 31.50 -5.67
N PHE A 197 -42.20 32.10 -4.47
CA PHE A 197 -41.22 31.75 -3.45
C PHE A 197 -41.44 30.34 -2.91
N LYS A 198 -42.70 29.92 -2.75
CA LYS A 198 -43.00 28.54 -2.35
C LYS A 198 -42.45 27.55 -3.38
N GLN A 199 -42.72 27.77 -4.66
CA GLN A 199 -42.26 26.88 -5.73
C GLN A 199 -40.73 26.82 -5.82
N ALA A 200 -40.04 27.96 -5.67
CA ALA A 200 -38.58 28.00 -5.64
C ALA A 200 -37.99 27.26 -4.44
N ASN A 201 -38.59 27.39 -3.26
CA ASN A 201 -38.21 26.63 -2.06
C ASN A 201 -38.44 25.13 -2.23
N ASP A 202 -39.63 24.72 -2.67
CA ASP A 202 -39.97 23.31 -2.88
C ASP A 202 -38.99 22.66 -3.88
N LEU A 203 -38.65 23.37 -4.96
CA LEU A 203 -37.69 22.87 -5.94
C LEU A 203 -36.26 22.81 -5.38
N TYR A 204 -35.85 23.82 -4.61
CA TYR A 204 -34.55 23.83 -3.93
C TYR A 204 -34.44 22.67 -2.95
N ASP A 205 -35.42 22.49 -2.08
CA ASP A 205 -35.47 21.39 -1.09
C ASP A 205 -35.47 20.02 -1.76
N ALA A 206 -36.25 19.83 -2.83
CA ALA A 206 -36.22 18.60 -3.62
C ALA A 206 -34.84 18.36 -4.25
N LYS A 207 -34.20 19.43 -4.76
CA LYS A 207 -32.92 19.33 -5.45
C LYS A 207 -31.77 19.02 -4.52
N ILE A 208 -31.67 19.71 -3.38
CA ILE A 208 -30.64 19.46 -2.38
C ILE A 208 -30.77 18.07 -1.76
N PHE A 209 -32.01 17.56 -1.58
CA PHE A 209 -32.24 16.19 -1.14
C PHE A 209 -31.73 15.17 -2.18
N GLY A 210 -31.99 15.42 -3.47
CA GLY A 210 -31.42 14.61 -4.56
C GLY A 210 -29.89 14.61 -4.57
N LEU A 211 -29.26 15.77 -4.42
CA LEU A 211 -27.80 15.90 -4.35
C LEU A 211 -27.20 15.17 -3.15
N GLU A 212 -27.88 15.14 -2.00
CA GLU A 212 -27.45 14.36 -0.84
C GLU A 212 -27.56 12.85 -1.11
N GLY A 213 -28.63 12.41 -1.78
CA GLY A 213 -28.75 11.02 -2.25
C GLY A 213 -27.61 10.63 -3.19
N ASP A 214 -27.28 11.49 -4.16
CA ASP A 214 -26.15 11.28 -5.08
C ASP A 214 -24.82 11.20 -4.32
N ARG A 215 -24.60 12.10 -3.34
CA ARG A 215 -23.39 12.09 -2.48
C ARG A 215 -23.27 10.77 -1.73
N GLN A 216 -24.36 10.30 -1.12
CA GLN A 216 -24.40 9.03 -0.39
C GLN A 216 -24.11 7.84 -1.31
N ASN A 217 -24.68 7.83 -2.51
CA ASN A 217 -24.43 6.80 -3.51
C ASN A 217 -22.96 6.77 -3.95
N GLN A 218 -22.37 7.95 -4.23
CA GLN A 218 -20.95 8.07 -4.57
C GLN A 218 -20.06 7.57 -3.41
N ALA A 219 -20.35 7.98 -2.17
CA ALA A 219 -19.61 7.54 -0.99
C ALA A 219 -19.72 6.02 -0.76
N ALA A 220 -20.90 5.44 -0.97
CA ALA A 220 -21.12 4.00 -0.86
C ALA A 220 -20.31 3.20 -1.90
N GLN A 221 -20.19 3.71 -3.14
CA GLN A 221 -19.36 3.09 -4.18
C GLN A 221 -17.87 3.09 -3.80
N VAL A 222 -17.37 4.20 -3.24
CA VAL A 222 -15.98 4.30 -2.76
C VAL A 222 -15.74 3.34 -1.59
N GLU A 223 -16.65 3.25 -0.63
CA GLU A 223 -16.53 2.34 0.52
C GLU A 223 -16.59 0.86 0.11
N ALA A 224 -17.45 0.51 -0.85
CA ALA A 224 -17.51 -0.85 -1.41
C ALA A 224 -16.18 -1.24 -2.07
N THR A 225 -15.58 -0.33 -2.84
CA THR A 225 -14.27 -0.54 -3.47
C THR A 225 -13.17 -0.75 -2.43
N TYR A 226 -13.14 0.08 -1.38
CA TYR A 226 -12.22 -0.08 -0.26
C TYR A 226 -12.39 -1.44 0.45
N THR A 227 -13.63 -1.82 0.75
CA THR A 227 -13.95 -3.09 1.43
C THR A 227 -13.49 -4.28 0.60
N GLN A 228 -13.73 -4.26 -0.72
CA GLN A 228 -13.27 -5.31 -1.62
C GLN A 228 -11.73 -5.38 -1.68
N ALA A 229 -11.05 -4.24 -1.82
CA ALA A 229 -9.59 -4.19 -1.85
C ALA A 229 -8.97 -4.68 -0.53
N LYS A 230 -9.56 -4.30 0.61
CA LYS A 230 -9.15 -4.77 1.94
C LYS A 230 -9.29 -6.29 2.05
N ALA A 231 -10.47 -6.82 1.74
CA ALA A 231 -10.73 -8.27 1.83
C ALA A 231 -9.78 -9.07 0.93
N SER A 232 -9.53 -8.59 -0.30
CA SER A 232 -8.57 -9.23 -1.21
C SER A 232 -7.15 -9.21 -0.64
N ALA A 233 -6.70 -8.08 -0.09
CA ALA A 233 -5.35 -7.97 0.47
C ALA A 233 -5.15 -8.87 1.70
N GLU A 234 -6.17 -9.04 2.53
CA GLU A 234 -6.14 -9.91 3.72
C GLU A 234 -6.20 -11.40 3.32
N ALA A 235 -6.97 -11.74 2.28
CA ALA A 235 -7.09 -13.10 1.75
C ALA A 235 -5.81 -13.63 1.09
N ASP A 236 -4.92 -12.76 0.59
CA ASP A 236 -3.64 -13.15 -0.01
C ASP A 236 -2.64 -13.73 1.01
N VAL A 237 -2.77 -13.37 2.31
CA VAL A 237 -1.75 -13.66 3.33
C VAL A 237 -1.56 -15.16 3.56
N PRO A 238 -2.62 -15.98 3.79
CA PRO A 238 -2.44 -17.41 4.03
C PRO A 238 -1.80 -18.14 2.84
N GLY A 239 -2.17 -17.77 1.61
CA GLY A 239 -1.57 -18.35 0.40
C GLY A 239 -0.08 -18.02 0.28
N CYS A 240 0.29 -16.77 0.56
CA CYS A 240 1.68 -16.32 0.59
C CYS A 240 2.51 -17.07 1.64
N VAL A 241 2.01 -17.15 2.89
CA VAL A 241 2.70 -17.84 3.99
C VAL A 241 2.86 -19.33 3.72
N ASN A 242 1.81 -20.01 3.24
CA ASN A 242 1.87 -21.44 2.93
C ASN A 242 2.82 -21.74 1.76
N GLY A 243 2.81 -20.90 0.72
CA GLY A 243 3.75 -21.00 -0.39
C GLY A 243 5.20 -20.92 0.09
N LYS A 244 5.51 -19.92 0.93
CA LYS A 244 6.84 -19.75 1.52
C LYS A 244 7.22 -20.87 2.47
N LEU A 245 6.29 -21.37 3.29
CA LEU A 245 6.54 -22.52 4.16
C LEU A 245 6.97 -23.75 3.35
N SER A 246 6.23 -24.06 2.27
CA SER A 246 6.56 -25.17 1.38
C SER A 246 7.93 -24.99 0.71
N GLU A 247 8.21 -23.80 0.18
CA GLU A 247 9.48 -23.45 -0.47
C GLU A 247 10.67 -23.73 0.45
N TYR A 248 10.65 -23.20 1.68
CA TYR A 248 11.76 -23.36 2.62
C TYR A 248 11.86 -24.79 3.19
N ASN A 249 10.75 -25.52 3.34
CA ASN A 249 10.80 -26.93 3.74
C ASN A 249 11.51 -27.79 2.67
N THR A 250 11.29 -27.49 1.39
CA THR A 250 12.01 -28.13 0.28
C THR A 250 13.50 -27.78 0.33
N LEU A 251 13.85 -26.50 0.52
CA LEU A 251 15.25 -26.06 0.61
C LEU A 251 16.01 -26.73 1.78
N VAL A 252 15.38 -26.85 2.96
CA VAL A 252 15.96 -27.54 4.12
C VAL A 252 16.19 -29.02 3.82
N THR A 253 15.21 -29.68 3.18
CA THR A 253 15.32 -31.10 2.80
C THR A 253 16.48 -31.32 1.82
N GLN A 254 16.60 -30.47 0.80
CA GLN A 254 17.68 -30.52 -0.18
C GLN A 254 19.05 -30.28 0.46
N ALA A 255 19.15 -29.32 1.39
CA ALA A 255 20.39 -29.07 2.12
C ALA A 255 20.80 -30.29 2.97
N ASN A 256 19.85 -30.96 3.64
CA ASN A 256 20.14 -32.16 4.43
C ASN A 256 20.62 -33.34 3.56
N GLN A 257 19.99 -33.54 2.40
CA GLN A 257 20.45 -34.52 1.41
C GLN A 257 21.85 -34.19 0.91
N ALA A 258 22.13 -32.92 0.59
CA ALA A 258 23.45 -32.48 0.14
C ALA A 258 24.53 -32.66 1.21
N LEU A 259 24.21 -32.41 2.49
CA LEU A 259 25.11 -32.71 3.60
C LEU A 259 25.40 -34.22 3.68
N THR A 260 24.36 -35.05 3.64
CA THR A 260 24.49 -36.52 3.68
C THR A 260 25.39 -37.04 2.56
N THR A 261 25.16 -36.58 1.33
CA THR A 261 26.02 -36.92 0.18
C THR A 261 27.45 -36.46 0.40
N SER A 262 27.66 -35.21 0.81
CA SER A 262 29.03 -34.67 1.03
C SER A 262 29.78 -35.43 2.14
N LEU A 263 29.09 -35.89 3.18
CA LEU A 263 29.68 -36.70 4.24
C LEU A 263 30.03 -38.11 3.75
N ASN A 264 29.21 -38.72 2.90
CA ASN A 264 29.50 -40.01 2.29
C ASN A 264 30.74 -39.91 1.38
N ASP A 265 30.80 -38.89 0.52
CA ASP A 265 31.95 -38.61 -0.35
C ASP A 265 33.23 -38.41 0.50
N LEU A 266 33.12 -37.65 1.60
CA LEU A 266 34.21 -37.43 2.52
C LEU A 266 34.69 -38.72 3.20
N ASN A 267 33.77 -39.61 3.59
CA ASN A 267 34.12 -40.91 4.16
C ASN A 267 34.86 -41.80 3.14
N SER A 268 34.43 -41.81 1.88
CA SER A 268 35.13 -42.54 0.81
C SER A 268 36.53 -41.99 0.54
N ALA A 269 36.76 -40.70 0.76
CA ALA A 269 38.06 -40.04 0.59
C ALA A 269 38.99 -40.17 1.82
N GLN A 270 38.53 -40.75 2.93
CA GLN A 270 39.21 -40.71 4.22
C GLN A 270 40.64 -41.29 4.18
N ALA A 271 40.85 -42.41 3.47
CA ALA A 271 42.15 -43.06 3.37
C ALA A 271 43.22 -42.15 2.73
N THR A 272 42.84 -41.38 1.70
CA THR A 272 43.74 -40.45 1.00
C THR A 272 43.95 -39.16 1.78
N LEU A 273 42.93 -38.66 2.47
CA LEU A 273 42.99 -37.42 3.24
C LEU A 273 43.82 -37.53 4.53
N GLY A 274 43.78 -38.70 5.17
CA GLY A 274 44.27 -38.90 6.53
C GLY A 274 43.33 -38.30 7.60
N PRO A 275 43.52 -38.65 8.87
CA PRO A 275 42.57 -38.35 9.95
C PRO A 275 42.40 -36.84 10.19
N THR A 276 43.50 -36.08 10.19
CA THR A 276 43.47 -34.64 10.46
C THR A 276 42.66 -33.87 9.41
N ASN A 277 42.96 -34.07 8.12
CA ASN A 277 42.26 -33.35 7.05
C ASN A 277 40.80 -33.81 6.93
N TYR A 278 40.52 -35.09 7.16
CA TYR A 278 39.16 -35.62 7.22
C TYR A 278 38.33 -34.90 8.30
N ASN A 279 38.85 -34.78 9.53
CA ASN A 279 38.13 -34.11 10.62
C ASN A 279 37.90 -32.63 10.33
N VAL A 280 38.90 -31.92 9.77
CA VAL A 280 38.76 -30.51 9.38
C VAL A 280 37.70 -30.31 8.29
N LEU A 281 37.67 -31.16 7.26
CA LEU A 281 36.67 -31.09 6.20
C LEU A 281 35.26 -31.44 6.70
N LYS A 282 35.14 -32.38 7.64
CA LYS A 282 33.86 -32.70 8.27
C LYS A 282 33.32 -31.50 9.05
N ALA A 283 34.19 -30.83 9.82
CA ALA A 283 33.88 -29.60 10.54
C ALA A 283 33.49 -28.46 9.59
N PHE A 284 34.18 -28.33 8.45
CA PHE A 284 33.85 -27.39 7.39
C PHE A 284 32.44 -27.66 6.82
N LEU A 285 32.12 -28.91 6.45
CA LEU A 285 30.80 -29.28 5.92
C LEU A 285 29.66 -28.99 6.91
N TYR A 286 29.83 -29.29 8.20
CA TYR A 286 28.85 -28.95 9.23
C TYR A 286 28.69 -27.44 9.40
N THR A 287 29.77 -26.67 9.31
CA THR A 287 29.72 -25.20 9.40
C THR A 287 28.95 -24.60 8.23
N LEU A 288 29.23 -25.05 7.00
CA LEU A 288 28.48 -24.64 5.81
C LEU A 288 26.99 -24.96 5.96
N TYR A 289 26.67 -26.17 6.44
CA TYR A 289 25.30 -26.61 6.64
C TYR A 289 24.57 -25.78 7.69
N ALA A 290 25.18 -25.59 8.86
CA ALA A 290 24.61 -24.79 9.94
C ALA A 290 24.29 -23.37 9.49
N GLN A 291 25.23 -22.73 8.80
CA GLN A 291 25.06 -21.39 8.23
C GLN A 291 23.91 -21.34 7.23
N GLN A 292 23.87 -22.30 6.29
CA GLN A 292 22.84 -22.36 5.25
C GLN A 292 21.44 -22.53 5.84
N ILE A 293 21.26 -23.46 6.79
CA ILE A 293 19.96 -23.71 7.40
C ILE A 293 19.50 -22.50 8.23
N GLN A 294 20.38 -21.89 9.02
CA GLN A 294 20.04 -20.68 9.79
C GLN A 294 19.61 -19.53 8.88
N LEU A 295 20.28 -19.34 7.74
CA LEU A 295 19.85 -18.37 6.74
C LEU A 295 18.49 -18.68 6.15
N TYR A 296 18.18 -19.95 5.85
CA TYR A 296 16.86 -20.34 5.35
C TYR A 296 15.75 -20.01 6.35
N PHE A 297 15.96 -20.25 7.63
CA PHE A 297 14.97 -19.88 8.65
C PHE A 297 14.84 -18.36 8.83
N SER A 298 15.95 -17.61 8.78
CA SER A 298 15.92 -16.14 8.82
C SER A 298 15.18 -15.56 7.62
N LEU A 299 15.46 -16.04 6.42
CA LEU A 299 14.78 -15.63 5.20
C LEU A 299 13.30 -16.03 5.21
N ARG A 300 12.96 -17.22 5.69
CA ARG A 300 11.57 -17.65 5.84
C ARG A 300 10.79 -16.70 6.74
N ALA A 301 11.37 -16.30 7.88
CA ALA A 301 10.75 -15.32 8.78
C ALA A 301 10.57 -13.96 8.09
N ALA A 302 11.59 -13.48 7.36
CA ALA A 302 11.51 -12.24 6.60
C ALA A 302 10.44 -12.26 5.48
N GLU A 303 10.31 -13.38 4.77
CA GLU A 303 9.29 -13.59 3.74
C GLU A 303 7.87 -13.70 4.34
N PHE A 304 7.71 -14.33 5.52
CA PHE A 304 6.45 -14.31 6.26
C PHE A 304 6.04 -12.90 6.67
N ASN A 305 6.98 -12.11 7.19
CA ASN A 305 6.75 -10.70 7.49
C ASN A 305 6.39 -9.91 6.22
N THR A 306 7.03 -10.21 5.10
CA THR A 306 6.74 -9.59 3.80
C THR A 306 5.29 -9.83 3.36
N CYS A 307 4.75 -11.04 3.56
CA CYS A 307 3.33 -11.33 3.29
C CYS A 307 2.40 -10.41 4.11
N ALA A 308 2.60 -10.32 5.42
CA ALA A 308 1.77 -9.51 6.31
C ALA A 308 1.90 -8.00 6.06
N ILE A 309 3.14 -7.52 5.86
CA ILE A 309 3.42 -6.12 5.57
C ILE A 309 2.84 -5.71 4.22
N THR A 310 2.97 -6.54 3.19
CA THR A 310 2.37 -6.27 1.86
C THR A 310 0.86 -6.08 1.99
N SER A 311 0.19 -6.95 2.74
CA SER A 311 -1.26 -6.82 3.01
C SER A 311 -1.58 -5.50 3.73
N THR A 312 -0.85 -5.19 4.81
CA THR A 312 -1.03 -3.95 5.57
C THR A 312 -0.85 -2.70 4.71
N ILE A 313 0.14 -2.69 3.82
CA ILE A 313 0.42 -1.57 2.92
C ILE A 313 -0.61 -1.48 1.80
N LYS A 314 -1.12 -2.60 1.27
CA LYS A 314 -2.26 -2.62 0.33
C LYS A 314 -3.51 -2.02 0.99
N VAL A 315 -3.82 -2.40 2.23
CA VAL A 315 -4.97 -1.85 2.98
C VAL A 315 -4.79 -0.35 3.23
N ALA A 316 -3.61 0.09 3.67
CA ALA A 316 -3.31 1.50 3.85
C ALA A 316 -3.44 2.30 2.54
N SER A 317 -3.01 1.73 1.42
CA SER A 317 -3.11 2.34 0.08
C SER A 317 -4.56 2.44 -0.38
N ALA A 318 -5.37 1.42 -0.13
CA ALA A 318 -6.81 1.45 -0.39
C ALA A 318 -7.52 2.48 0.47
N LYS A 319 -7.15 2.59 1.75
CA LYS A 319 -7.69 3.60 2.66
C LYS A 319 -7.34 5.02 2.21
N PHE A 320 -6.10 5.25 1.78
CA PHE A 320 -5.66 6.55 1.27
C PHE A 320 -6.46 6.99 0.04
N ALA A 321 -6.67 6.09 -0.93
CA ALA A 321 -7.52 6.35 -2.09
C ALA A 321 -8.96 6.67 -1.68
N ARG A 322 -9.55 5.85 -0.80
CA ARG A 322 -10.89 6.07 -0.25
C ARG A 322 -11.03 7.46 0.39
N ASP A 323 -10.14 7.81 1.30
CA ASP A 323 -10.22 9.09 2.03
C ASP A 323 -10.06 10.28 1.06
N THR A 324 -9.24 10.13 0.01
CA THR A 324 -9.06 11.15 -1.04
C THR A 324 -10.34 11.35 -1.85
N ASP A 325 -11.00 10.26 -2.24
CA ASP A 325 -12.24 10.31 -3.00
C ASP A 325 -13.39 10.87 -2.16
N ILE A 326 -13.53 10.44 -0.90
CA ILE A 326 -14.56 10.98 0.02
C ILE A 326 -14.35 12.48 0.26
N ASN A 327 -13.10 12.93 0.44
CA ASN A 327 -12.81 14.36 0.57
C ASN A 327 -13.22 15.14 -0.68
N THR A 328 -12.98 14.57 -1.87
CA THR A 328 -13.36 15.16 -3.16
C THR A 328 -14.88 15.22 -3.32
N ILE A 329 -15.59 14.12 -3.00
CA ILE A 329 -17.07 14.05 -3.03
C ILE A 329 -17.67 15.13 -2.12
N ASN A 330 -17.21 15.23 -0.87
CA ASN A 330 -17.75 16.20 0.08
C ASN A 330 -17.42 17.64 -0.34
N SER A 331 -16.23 17.89 -0.90
CA SER A 331 -15.86 19.21 -1.41
C SER A 331 -16.73 19.63 -2.60
N ASN A 332 -16.96 18.72 -3.54
CA ASN A 332 -17.83 18.95 -4.70
C ASN A 332 -19.29 19.17 -4.28
N PHE A 333 -19.78 18.37 -3.33
CA PHE A 333 -21.09 18.57 -2.73
C PHE A 333 -21.21 19.95 -2.09
N ASN A 334 -20.25 20.35 -1.26
CA ASN A 334 -20.25 21.67 -0.61
C ASN A 334 -20.19 22.83 -1.61
N ALA A 335 -19.49 22.67 -2.73
CA ALA A 335 -19.48 23.66 -3.81
C ALA A 335 -20.84 23.73 -4.52
N THR A 336 -21.44 22.57 -4.81
CA THR A 336 -22.74 22.45 -5.49
C THR A 336 -23.87 23.01 -4.64
N ILE A 337 -23.88 22.75 -3.32
CA ILE A 337 -24.86 23.34 -2.38
C ILE A 337 -24.73 24.86 -2.36
N ARG A 338 -23.51 25.41 -2.33
CA ARG A 338 -23.30 26.87 -2.40
C ARG A 338 -23.73 27.48 -3.73
N GLN A 339 -23.69 26.71 -4.81
CA GLN A 339 -24.23 27.13 -6.10
C GLN A 339 -25.76 27.09 -6.09
N ALA A 340 -26.38 26.04 -5.55
CA ALA A 340 -27.83 25.93 -5.36
C ALA A 340 -28.36 27.12 -4.54
N GLN A 341 -27.69 27.48 -3.45
CA GLN A 341 -28.03 28.62 -2.60
C GLN A 341 -27.98 29.95 -3.37
N ARG A 342 -26.98 30.14 -4.25
CA ARG A 342 -26.91 31.34 -5.10
C ARG A 342 -28.04 31.38 -6.13
N ILE A 343 -28.34 30.25 -6.75
CA ILE A 343 -29.43 30.15 -7.74
C ILE A 343 -30.78 30.45 -7.06
N VAL A 344 -31.06 29.88 -5.89
CA VAL A 344 -32.35 30.13 -5.21
C VAL A 344 -32.51 31.58 -4.76
N LEU A 345 -31.43 32.24 -4.32
CA LEU A 345 -31.47 33.68 -4.02
C LEU A 345 -31.78 34.52 -5.26
N GLN A 346 -31.18 34.20 -6.42
CA GLN A 346 -31.51 34.88 -7.68
C GLN A 346 -32.97 34.63 -8.11
N LEU A 347 -33.50 33.43 -7.85
CA LEU A 347 -34.91 33.12 -8.10
C LEU A 347 -35.83 33.93 -7.18
N PHE A 348 -35.46 34.14 -5.91
CA PHE A 348 -36.21 35.00 -4.98
C PHE A 348 -36.21 36.46 -5.40
N ASP A 349 -35.06 37.01 -5.80
CA ASP A 349 -34.98 38.37 -6.32
C ASP A 349 -35.84 38.53 -7.58
N SER A 350 -35.86 37.51 -8.45
CA SER A 350 -36.72 37.47 -9.63
C SER A 350 -38.22 37.40 -9.27
N CYS A 351 -38.60 36.58 -8.28
CA CYS A 351 -39.97 36.53 -7.76
C CYS A 351 -40.40 37.89 -7.16
N HIS A 352 -39.50 38.57 -6.44
CA HIS A 352 -39.77 39.90 -5.86
C HIS A 352 -39.95 40.98 -6.94
N ASN A 353 -39.09 40.98 -7.95
CA ASN A 353 -39.08 41.99 -9.03
C ASN A 353 -40.20 41.79 -10.07
N GLN A 354 -40.86 40.63 -10.09
CA GLN A 354 -42.11 40.44 -10.83
C GLN A 354 -43.33 41.06 -10.15
N GLY A 355 -43.16 41.58 -8.93
CA GLY A 355 -44.06 42.48 -8.23
C GLY A 355 -45.55 42.29 -8.50
N THR A 356 -46.24 41.57 -7.62
CA THR A 356 -47.52 41.99 -7.01
C THR A 356 -48.53 42.72 -7.92
N GLY A 357 -48.63 42.32 -9.18
CA GLY A 357 -49.55 42.88 -10.15
C GLY A 357 -50.86 42.11 -10.12
N ASN A 358 -51.54 42.16 -8.99
CA ASN A 358 -52.98 41.85 -8.92
C ASN A 358 -53.73 43.12 -8.56
#